data_AF-T1H107-F1
#
_entry.id   AF-T1H107-F1
#
_cell.length_a   1.000
_cell.length_b   1.000
_cell.length_c   1.000
_cell.angle_alpha   90.00
_cell.angle_beta   90.00
_cell.angle_gamma   90.00
#
_symmetry.space_group_name_H-M   'P 1'
#
loop_
_entity.id
_entity.type
_entity.pdbx_description
1 polymer ?
#
loop_
_entity_poly.entity_id
_entity_poly.type
_entity_poly.pdbx_seq_one_letter_code
_entity_poly.pdbx_strand_id
1 'polypeptide(L)'
;MGLANRVVASGTALGQAMNLAQSIAKFPQGALNHDRNSLYTAMYEAQTFNQSIQNEIMYTSSEIMEELKEGVKKFNDEWVDQNWYTFGLLY
;
A
#
# COMPACT_ATOMS: atom_id res chain seq x y z
N MET A 1 -2.94 -10.02 -20.81
CA MET A 1 -3.98 -9.37 -20.00
C MET A 1 -3.35 -9.00 -18.65
N GLY A 2 -3.46 -7.76 -18.19
CA GLY A 2 -2.63 -7.18 -17.12
C GLY A 2 -1.89 -5.87 -17.52
N LEU A 3 -2.14 -5.36 -18.72
CA LEU A 3 -1.52 -4.14 -19.27
C LEU A 3 -2.15 -2.85 -18.73
N ALA A 4 -3.37 -2.92 -18.19
CA ALA A 4 -4.10 -1.79 -17.63
C ALA A 4 -4.83 -2.22 -16.36
N ASN A 5 -4.91 -1.30 -15.39
CA ASN A 5 -5.56 -1.53 -14.09
C ASN A 5 -7.10 -1.51 -14.19
N ARG A 6 -7.68 -0.73 -15.12
CA ARG A 6 -9.14 -0.64 -15.32
C ARG A 6 -9.53 -0.12 -16.69
N VAL A 7 -10.76 -0.41 -17.10
CA VAL A 7 -11.45 0.17 -18.26
C VAL A 7 -12.45 1.21 -17.76
N VAL A 8 -12.55 2.34 -18.44
CA VAL A 8 -13.36 3.51 -18.03
C VAL A 8 -14.14 4.07 -19.22
N ALA A 9 -15.18 4.85 -18.95
CA ALA A 9 -15.96 5.52 -20.00
C ALA A 9 -15.10 6.55 -20.76
N SER A 10 -15.40 6.72 -22.06
CA SER A 10 -14.71 7.71 -22.89
C SER A 10 -14.83 9.11 -22.29
N GLY A 11 -13.73 9.86 -22.29
CA GLY A 11 -13.66 11.19 -21.69
C GLY A 11 -13.40 11.24 -20.18
N THR A 12 -13.53 10.11 -19.45
CA THR A 12 -13.31 10.08 -17.98
C THR A 12 -11.94 9.57 -17.54
N ALA A 13 -11.12 9.10 -18.49
CA ALA A 13 -9.86 8.42 -18.19
C ALA A 13 -8.89 9.26 -17.34
N LEU A 14 -8.73 10.54 -17.66
CA LEU A 14 -7.85 11.43 -16.90
C LEU A 14 -8.34 11.62 -15.46
N GLY A 15 -9.63 11.89 -15.27
CA GLY A 15 -10.20 12.08 -13.93
C GLY A 15 -10.04 10.83 -13.06
N GLN A 16 -10.29 9.65 -13.64
CA GLN A 16 -10.10 8.38 -12.94
C GLN A 16 -8.63 8.09 -12.62
N ALA A 17 -7.70 8.43 -13.52
CA ALA A 17 -6.27 8.31 -13.29
C ALA A 17 -5.78 9.28 -12.19
N MET A 18 -6.25 10.53 -12.19
CA MET A 18 -5.93 11.51 -11.15
C MET A 18 -6.47 11.09 -9.78
N ASN A 19 -7.70 10.60 -9.70
CA ASN A 19 -8.28 10.10 -8.46
C ASN A 19 -7.46 8.93 -7.89
N LEU A 20 -7.01 8.02 -8.75
CA LEU A 20 -6.13 6.93 -8.34
C LEU A 20 -4.77 7.47 -7.85
N ALA A 21 -4.14 8.39 -8.58
CA ALA A 21 -2.86 8.98 -8.18
C ALA A 21 -2.95 9.70 -6.83
N GLN A 22 -4.02 10.47 -6.60
CA GLN A 22 -4.28 11.12 -5.32
C GLN A 22 -4.51 10.12 -4.20
N SER A 23 -5.15 8.98 -4.49
CA SER A 23 -5.34 7.92 -3.50
C SER A 23 -4.03 7.25 -3.13
N ILE A 24 -3.15 7.01 -4.11
CA ILE A 24 -1.80 6.47 -3.88
C ILE A 24 -0.95 7.46 -3.06
N ALA A 25 -1.03 8.76 -3.36
CA ALA A 25 -0.26 9.80 -2.68
C ALA A 25 -0.60 9.98 -1.18
N LYS A 26 -1.71 9.41 -0.69
CA LYS A 26 -2.07 9.44 0.73
C LYS A 26 -1.31 8.43 1.58
N PHE A 27 -0.71 7.41 0.95
CA PHE A 27 0.03 6.38 1.64
C PHE A 27 1.46 6.83 1.95
N PRO A 28 2.10 6.27 2.99
CA PRO A 28 3.51 6.51 3.30
C PRO A 28 4.39 6.20 2.09
N GLN A 29 5.11 7.22 1.62
CA GLN A 29 5.85 7.13 0.36
C GLN A 29 7.15 6.33 0.53
N GLY A 30 7.71 6.28 1.75
CA GLY A 30 8.84 5.42 2.10
C GLY A 30 8.49 3.95 1.93
N ALA A 31 7.42 3.50 2.59
CA ALA A 31 6.86 2.16 2.43
C ALA A 31 6.55 1.82 0.95
N LEU A 32 5.82 2.68 0.23
CA LEU A 32 5.48 2.42 -1.18
C LEU A 32 6.70 2.29 -2.10
N ASN A 33 7.74 3.10 -1.86
CA ASN A 33 8.97 3.02 -2.66
C ASN A 33 9.79 1.78 -2.31
N HIS A 34 9.81 1.37 -1.04
CA HIS A 34 10.43 0.13 -0.60
C HIS A 34 9.75 -1.08 -1.25
N ASP A 35 8.42 -1.16 -1.19
CA ASP A 35 7.64 -2.23 -1.83
C ASP A 35 7.92 -2.30 -3.33
N ARG A 36 7.95 -1.14 -4.00
CA ARG A 36 8.30 -1.05 -5.43
C ARG A 36 9.70 -1.61 -5.70
N ASN A 37 10.69 -1.24 -4.89
CA ASN A 37 12.05 -1.74 -5.05
C ASN A 37 12.15 -3.25 -4.80
N SER A 38 11.49 -3.73 -3.74
CA SER A 38 11.40 -5.16 -3.41
C SER A 38 10.81 -5.98 -4.57
N LEU A 39 9.73 -5.48 -5.20
CA LEU A 39 9.14 -6.11 -6.37
C LEU A 39 10.09 -6.18 -7.57
N TYR A 40 10.83 -5.10 -7.85
CA TYR A 40 11.81 -5.09 -8.94
C TYR A 40 12.94 -6.08 -8.69
N THR A 41 13.51 -6.09 -7.48
CA THR A 41 14.53 -7.06 -7.07
C THR A 41 14.00 -8.48 -7.14
N ALA A 42 12.77 -8.75 -6.66
CA ALA A 42 12.17 -10.07 -6.72
C ALA A 42 11.93 -10.58 -8.15
N MET A 43 11.58 -9.68 -9.07
CA MET A 43 11.29 -10.05 -10.47
C MET A 43 12.55 -10.25 -11.31
N TYR A 44 13.59 -9.43 -11.10
CA TYR A 44 14.74 -9.37 -12.00
C TYR A 44 16.06 -9.86 -11.40
N GLU A 45 16.21 -9.85 -10.07
CA GLU A 45 17.50 -10.07 -9.41
C GLU A 45 17.51 -11.31 -8.51
N ALA A 46 16.39 -11.63 -7.85
CA ALA A 46 16.32 -12.76 -6.94
C ALA A 46 16.18 -14.09 -7.71
N GLN A 47 17.10 -15.01 -7.45
CA GLN A 47 17.06 -16.34 -8.08
C GLN A 47 16.13 -17.31 -7.35
N THR A 48 15.76 -17.00 -6.10
CA THR A 48 14.93 -17.86 -5.25
C THR A 48 14.02 -17.03 -4.36
N PHE A 49 12.87 -17.61 -3.99
CA PHE A 49 11.91 -16.99 -3.07
C PHE A 49 12.54 -16.58 -1.73
N ASN A 50 13.38 -17.44 -1.14
CA ASN A 50 14.05 -17.14 0.13
C ASN A 50 14.95 -15.91 0.02
N GLN A 51 15.60 -15.69 -1.13
CA GLN A 51 16.43 -14.52 -1.34
C GLN A 51 15.60 -13.24 -1.44
N SER A 52 14.44 -13.30 -2.10
CA SER A 52 13.50 -12.16 -2.15
C SER A 52 13.04 -11.75 -0.75
N ILE A 53 12.68 -12.72 0.10
CA ILE A 53 12.25 -12.46 1.49
C ILE A 53 13.40 -11.89 2.34
N GLN A 54 14.62 -12.42 2.20
CA GLN A 54 15.77 -11.88 2.93
C GLN A 54 16.08 -10.44 2.53
N ASN A 55 15.92 -10.10 1.25
CA ASN A 55 16.07 -8.73 0.78
C ASN A 55 14.99 -7.82 1.37
N GLU A 56 13.72 -8.24 1.35
CA GLU A 56 12.60 -7.48 1.95
C GLU A 56 12.88 -7.13 3.42
N ILE A 57 13.33 -8.12 4.20
CA ILE A 57 13.65 -7.93 5.63
C ILE A 57 14.89 -7.04 5.81
N MET A 58 15.97 -7.26 5.06
CA MET A 58 17.21 -6.48 5.21
C MET A 58 17.06 -5.00 4.83
N TYR A 59 16.20 -4.69 3.86
CA TYR A 59 15.99 -3.32 3.40
C TYR A 59 14.92 -2.56 4.21
N THR A 60 14.35 -3.19 5.24
CA THR A 60 13.41 -2.52 6.14
C THR A 60 14.17 -1.48 6.97
N SER A 61 14.06 -0.22 6.59
CA SER A 61 14.72 0.90 7.27
C SER A 61 13.96 1.33 8.52
N SER A 62 14.64 2.07 9.40
CA SER A 62 14.02 2.68 10.59
C SER A 62 12.89 3.66 10.24
N GLU A 63 12.95 4.28 9.06
CA GLU A 63 11.92 5.19 8.54
C GLU A 63 10.62 4.44 8.24
N ILE A 64 10.69 3.30 7.54
CA ILE A 64 9.53 2.44 7.24
C ILE A 64 8.91 1.92 8.55
N MET A 65 9.75 1.58 9.53
CA MET A 65 9.27 1.14 10.84
C MET A 65 8.49 2.22 11.59
N GLU A 66 8.85 3.49 11.43
CA GLU A 66 8.11 4.59 12.04
C GLU A 66 6.79 4.86 11.31
N GLU A 67 6.80 4.86 9.97
CA GLU A 67 5.58 4.93 9.16
C GLU A 67 4.61 3.78 9.49
N LEU A 68 5.14 2.57 9.72
CA LEU A 68 4.37 1.41 10.16
C LEU A 68 3.70 1.64 11.51
N LYS A 69 4.42 2.14 12.52
CA LYS A 69 3.85 2.44 13.84
C LYS A 69 2.73 3.48 13.76
N GLU A 70 2.94 4.54 12.99
CA GLU A 70 1.91 5.55 12.76
C GLU A 70 0.69 4.95 12.06
N GLY A 71 0.90 4.09 11.06
CA GLY A 71 -0.16 3.37 10.37
C GLY A 71 -0.95 2.46 11.31
N VAL A 72 -0.27 1.68 12.17
CA VAL A 72 -0.91 0.81 13.17
C VAL A 72 -1.72 1.63 14.16
N LYS A 73 -1.20 2.77 14.63
CA LYS A 73 -1.93 3.67 15.52
C LYS A 73 -3.18 4.23 14.86
N LYS A 74 -3.06 4.78 13.64
CA LYS A 74 -4.21 5.30 12.87
C LYS A 74 -5.25 4.22 12.63
N PHE A 75 -4.82 3.00 12.27
CA PHE A 75 -5.73 1.88 12.11
C PHE A 75 -6.47 1.58 13.41
N ASN A 76 -5.76 1.45 14.53
CA ASN A 76 -6.40 1.18 15.82
C ASN A 76 -7.38 2.28 16.23
N ASP A 77 -6.99 3.55 16.10
CA ASP A 77 -7.77 4.68 16.59
C ASP A 77 -8.98 4.97 15.69
N GLU A 78 -8.80 5.00 14.36
CA GLU A 78 -9.87 5.37 13.42
C GLU A 78 -10.80 4.19 13.07
N TRP A 79 -10.26 2.98 12.95
CA TRP A 79 -11.04 1.81 12.56
C TRP A 79 -11.93 1.30 13.70
N VAL A 80 -11.42 1.29 14.94
CA VAL A 80 -12.21 0.88 16.10
C VAL A 80 -13.33 1.88 16.35
N ASP A 81 -13.06 3.19 16.29
CA ASP A 81 -14.08 4.22 16.51
C ASP A 81 -15.19 4.17 15.44
N GLN A 82 -14.86 4.03 14.15
CA GLN A 82 -15.88 3.98 13.09
C GLN A 82 -16.71 2.69 13.10
N ASN A 83 -16.11 1.56 13.49
CA ASN A 83 -16.81 0.28 13.50
C ASN A 83 -17.57 0.02 14.80
N TRP A 84 -17.18 0.62 15.94
CA TRP A 84 -17.88 0.44 17.22
C TRP A 84 -19.32 0.98 17.19
N TYR A 85 -19.55 2.15 16.57
CA TYR A 85 -20.91 2.69 16.41
C TYR A 85 -21.79 1.84 15.48
N THR A 86 -21.19 1.16 14.50
CA THR A 86 -21.91 0.32 13.54
C THR A 86 -22.29 -1.04 14.16
N PHE A 87 -21.48 -1.58 15.07
CA PHE A 87 -21.78 -2.81 15.81
C PHE A 87 -22.64 -2.58 17.07
N GLY A 88 -22.52 -1.42 17.73
CA GLY A 88 -23.31 -1.07 18.92
C GLY A 88 -24.78 -0.71 18.65
N LEU A 89 -25.16 -0.46 17.40
CA LEU A 89 -26.56 -0.24 16.97
C LEU A 89 -27.26 -1.52 16.49
N LEU A 90 -26.57 -2.67 16.53
CA LEU A 90 -27.09 -3.98 16.13
C LEU A 90 -27.45 -4.89 17.32
N TYR A 91 -27.44 -4.38 18.55
CA TYR A 91 -27.91 -5.07 19.76
C TYR A 91 -28.83 -4.18 20.60
#